data_AF-A0A935FCD1-F1
#
_entry.id   AF-A0A935FCD1-F1
#
_cell.length_a   1.000
_cell.length_b   1.000
_cell.length_c   1.000
_cell.angle_alpha   90.00
_cell.angle_beta   90.00
_cell.angle_gamma   90.00
#
_symmetry.space_group_name_H-M   'P 1'
#
loop_
_entity.id
_entity.type
_entity.pdbx_description
1 polymer ?
#
loop_
_entity_poly.entity_id
_entity_poly.type
_entity_poly.pdbx_seq_one_letter_code
_entity_poly.pdbx_strand_id
1 'polypeptide(L)'
;MLQTVISVTNILPEHRGHPLGRKQPAANRKNTFKGNGWAVKIQASCEDNIFTYNNFTGNSFDVGTNGTLVLNNFDKNYWDKYEGYDLNRDGTGDVPFHPVSLYSLIVEQNPHTLMLFRSFATQLLDKAEKAVPGMTPVNLADHQPFMKSIVL
;
A
#
# COMPACT_ATOMS: atom_id res chain seq x y z
N MET A 1 22.65 8.48 11.94
CA MET A 1 21.50 7.54 11.82
C MET A 1 20.82 7.88 10.51
N LEU A 2 21.02 7.06 9.47
CA LEU A 2 20.55 7.35 8.12
C LEU A 2 19.06 7.00 8.04
N GLN A 3 18.20 8.00 7.81
CA GLN A 3 16.80 7.77 7.46
C GLN A 3 16.77 7.22 6.04
N THR A 4 16.38 5.96 5.87
CA THR A 4 16.14 5.41 4.53
C THR A 4 14.81 5.98 4.01
N VAL A 5 14.90 7.07 3.25
CA VAL A 5 13.80 7.57 2.42
C VAL A 5 13.80 6.71 1.16
N ILE A 6 12.82 5.82 1.01
CA ILE A 6 12.71 5.00 -0.20
C ILE A 6 11.87 5.75 -1.23
N SER A 7 12.47 6.00 -2.39
CA SER A 7 11.90 6.80 -3.49
C SER A 7 10.87 6.04 -4.32
N VAL A 8 11.05 4.73 -4.53
CA VAL A 8 10.03 3.78 -5.03
C VAL A 8 10.55 2.37 -4.71
N THR A 9 9.71 1.50 -4.13
CA THR A 9 10.06 0.06 -4.04
C THR A 9 9.31 -0.72 -5.10
N ASN A 10 10.02 -1.20 -6.11
CA ASN A 10 9.51 -2.20 -7.04
C ASN A 10 9.83 -3.58 -6.47
N ILE A 11 8.81 -4.31 -6.04
CA ILE A 11 8.97 -5.72 -5.66
C ILE A 11 8.79 -6.56 -6.93
N LEU A 12 9.90 -7.08 -7.43
CA LEU A 12 9.94 -7.96 -8.60
C LEU A 12 10.03 -9.43 -8.14
N PRO A 13 9.46 -10.37 -8.92
CA PRO A 13 9.58 -11.79 -8.62
C PRO A 13 11.04 -12.22 -8.74
N GLU A 14 11.57 -12.85 -7.68
CA GLU A 14 12.90 -13.45 -7.74
C GLU A 14 12.92 -14.63 -8.73
N HIS A 15 13.94 -14.70 -9.59
CA HIS A 15 14.11 -15.80 -10.53
C HIS A 15 14.24 -17.14 -9.78
N ARG A 16 13.38 -18.10 -10.12
CA ARG A 16 13.37 -19.47 -9.59
C ARG A 16 14.77 -20.10 -9.63
N GLY A 17 15.37 -20.36 -8.46
CA GLY A 17 16.69 -20.99 -8.39
C GLY A 17 17.23 -21.39 -7.01
N HIS A 18 16.40 -21.62 -5.97
CA HIS A 18 16.90 -22.11 -4.67
C HIS A 18 16.36 -23.53 -4.33
N PRO A 19 17.22 -24.53 -4.08
CA PRO A 19 16.84 -25.95 -3.95
C PRO A 19 16.22 -26.36 -2.60
N LEU A 20 15.85 -25.42 -1.74
CA LEU A 20 15.26 -25.70 -0.42
C LEU A 20 14.02 -24.82 -0.24
N GLY A 21 12.84 -25.43 -0.35
CA GLY A 21 11.52 -24.80 -0.46
C GLY A 21 10.98 -24.11 0.80
N ARG A 22 11.68 -23.11 1.34
CA ARG A 22 11.09 -22.08 2.20
C ARG A 22 11.49 -20.71 1.66
N LYS A 23 10.53 -19.98 1.06
CA LYS A 23 10.69 -18.55 0.75
C LYS A 23 10.86 -17.81 2.09
N GLN A 24 11.94 -17.06 2.25
CA GLN A 24 12.09 -16.14 3.38
C GLN A 24 11.31 -14.86 3.03
N PRO A 25 10.37 -14.40 3.87
CA PRO A 25 9.63 -13.18 3.58
C PRO A 25 10.60 -11.99 3.55
N ALA A 26 10.53 -11.16 2.50
CA ALA A 26 11.27 -9.89 2.47
C ALA A 26 10.64 -8.94 3.50
N ALA A 27 11.35 -8.75 4.62
CA ALA A 27 10.87 -7.93 5.74
C ALA A 27 11.19 -6.45 5.47
N ASN A 28 10.18 -5.68 5.04
CA ASN A 28 10.26 -4.25 4.80
C ASN A 28 9.76 -3.51 6.05
N ARG A 29 10.68 -3.15 6.95
CA ARG A 29 10.36 -2.49 8.22
C ARG A 29 11.09 -1.19 8.43
N LYS A 30 10.47 -0.26 9.16
CA LYS A 30 11.08 1.01 9.62
C LYS A 30 11.56 1.90 8.48
N ASN A 31 10.75 2.04 7.43
CA ASN A 31 11.03 2.93 6.30
C ASN A 31 10.08 4.12 6.27
N THR A 32 10.51 5.20 5.62
CA THR A 32 9.64 6.32 5.26
C THR A 32 9.50 6.41 3.75
N PHE A 33 8.27 6.25 3.25
CA PHE A 33 7.89 6.46 1.86
C PHE A 33 7.19 7.82 1.74
N LYS A 34 7.91 8.81 1.20
CA LYS A 34 7.45 10.20 1.24
C LYS A 34 7.48 10.86 -0.13
N GLY A 35 6.34 11.40 -0.55
CA GLY A 35 6.23 12.25 -1.75
C GLY A 35 6.37 11.48 -3.06
N ASN A 36 6.15 10.16 -3.06
CA ASN A 36 6.37 9.32 -4.22
C ASN A 36 5.16 9.31 -5.16
N GLY A 37 5.39 8.99 -6.44
CA GLY A 37 4.28 8.69 -7.37
C GLY A 37 3.54 7.43 -6.90
N TRP A 38 4.27 6.32 -6.82
CA TRP A 38 3.86 5.12 -6.08
C TRP A 38 4.83 4.89 -4.92
N ALA A 39 4.32 4.65 -3.71
CA ALA A 39 5.19 4.30 -2.59
C ALA A 39 5.78 2.88 -2.78
N VAL A 40 4.91 1.92 -3.09
CA VAL A 40 5.29 0.53 -3.38
C VAL A 40 4.53 0.04 -4.63
N LYS A 41 5.23 -0.63 -5.54
CA LYS A 41 4.61 -1.41 -6.62
C LYS A 41 4.90 -2.89 -6.41
N ILE A 42 3.84 -3.69 -6.30
CA ILE A 42 3.91 -5.14 -6.07
C ILE A 42 3.41 -5.86 -7.32
N GLN A 43 4.19 -6.79 -7.83
CA GLN A 43 3.70 -7.67 -8.90
C GLN A 43 2.89 -8.82 -8.34
N ALA A 44 1.86 -9.28 -9.06
CA ALA A 44 0.96 -10.36 -8.65
C ALA A 44 1.67 -11.69 -8.32
N SER A 45 2.86 -11.91 -8.89
CA SER A 45 3.72 -13.07 -8.64
C SER A 45 4.59 -12.95 -7.39
N CYS A 46 4.57 -11.78 -6.72
CA CYS A 46 5.27 -11.54 -5.47
C CYS A 46 4.34 -11.85 -4.29
N GLU A 47 4.74 -12.83 -3.52
CA GLU A 47 4.01 -13.33 -2.36
C GLU A 47 4.90 -13.19 -1.12
N ASP A 48 4.28 -13.20 0.05
CA ASP A 48 4.93 -13.22 1.37
C ASP A 48 5.81 -12.00 1.69
N ASN A 49 5.58 -10.84 1.06
CA ASN A 49 6.24 -9.61 1.50
C ASN A 49 5.54 -9.06 2.74
N ILE A 50 6.34 -8.63 3.72
CA ILE A 50 5.85 -8.12 5.00
C ILE A 50 6.26 -6.65 5.13
N PHE A 51 5.29 -5.75 5.08
CA PHE A 51 5.45 -4.32 5.29
C PHE A 51 4.91 -3.94 6.66
N THR A 52 5.80 -3.64 7.61
CA THR A 52 5.38 -3.28 8.97
C THR A 52 6.19 -2.16 9.57
N TYR A 53 5.59 -1.33 10.40
CA TYR A 53 6.24 -0.18 11.03
C TYR A 53 6.86 0.81 10.03
N ASN A 54 6.17 1.10 8.93
CA ASN A 54 6.59 2.11 7.96
C ASN A 54 5.71 3.36 8.02
N ASN A 55 6.24 4.49 7.54
CA ASN A 55 5.48 5.73 7.35
C ASN A 55 5.22 5.96 5.85
N PHE A 56 3.95 6.04 5.45
CA PHE A 56 3.52 6.43 4.11
C PHE A 56 2.93 7.84 4.16
N THR A 57 3.58 8.80 3.50
CA THR A 57 3.21 10.22 3.59
C THR A 57 3.32 10.96 2.26
N GLY A 58 2.25 11.58 1.80
CA GLY A 58 2.22 12.44 0.62
C GLY A 58 2.44 11.70 -0.70
N ASN A 59 2.22 10.38 -0.74
CA ASN A 59 2.34 9.60 -1.97
C ASN A 59 1.10 9.80 -2.84
N SER A 60 1.26 9.84 -4.17
CA SER A 60 0.09 9.89 -5.08
C SER A 60 -0.70 8.59 -4.99
N PHE A 61 -0.02 7.45 -5.09
CA PHE A 61 -0.53 6.11 -4.86
C PHE A 61 0.29 5.42 -3.77
N ASP A 62 -0.36 4.83 -2.78
CA ASP A 62 0.36 4.17 -1.68
C ASP A 62 0.85 2.79 -2.10
N VAL A 63 -0.03 1.95 -2.63
CA VAL A 63 0.34 0.67 -3.23
C VAL A 63 -0.26 0.53 -4.62
N GLY A 64 0.55 0.12 -5.60
CA GLY A 64 0.11 -0.29 -6.93
C GLY A 64 0.34 -1.78 -7.15
N THR A 65 -0.58 -2.45 -7.85
CA THR A 65 -0.46 -3.87 -8.20
C THR A 65 -1.03 -4.16 -9.58
N ASN A 66 -0.45 -5.14 -10.26
CA ASN A 66 -0.92 -5.64 -11.55
C ASN A 66 -1.76 -6.93 -11.46
N GLY A 67 -2.17 -7.34 -10.24
CA GLY A 67 -3.03 -8.51 -10.03
C GLY A 67 -3.98 -8.36 -8.84
N THR A 68 -5.01 -9.21 -8.83
CA THR A 68 -6.12 -9.19 -7.87
C THR A 68 -5.88 -10.05 -6.62
N LEU A 69 -5.08 -11.12 -6.73
CA LEU A 69 -4.57 -11.87 -5.58
C LEU A 69 -3.21 -11.32 -5.17
N VAL A 70 -3.17 -10.61 -4.05
CA VAL A 70 -1.93 -10.10 -3.48
C VAL A 70 -1.74 -10.74 -2.10
N LEU A 71 -0.96 -11.82 -2.04
CA LEU A 71 -0.57 -12.49 -0.80
C LEU A 71 0.57 -11.71 -0.12
N ASN A 72 0.35 -10.45 0.22
CA ASN A 72 1.32 -9.62 0.93
C ASN A 72 0.67 -9.04 2.19
N ASN A 73 1.46 -8.92 3.25
CA ASN A 73 0.97 -8.51 4.54
C ASN A 73 1.41 -7.08 4.85
N PHE A 74 0.44 -6.20 5.09
CA PHE A 74 0.63 -4.88 5.65
C PHE A 74 0.08 -4.91 7.08
N ASP A 75 0.89 -4.52 8.05
CA ASP A 75 0.46 -4.48 9.44
C ASP A 75 1.23 -3.39 10.18
N LYS A 76 0.56 -2.57 11.01
CA LYS A 76 1.22 -1.58 11.87
C LYS A 76 2.02 -0.53 11.08
N ASN A 77 1.49 -0.06 9.95
CA ASN A 77 2.07 1.08 9.25
C ASN A 77 1.25 2.34 9.53
N TYR A 78 1.91 3.49 9.43
CA TYR A 78 1.24 4.78 9.41
C TYR A 78 0.94 5.18 7.96
N TRP A 79 -0.28 5.63 7.71
CA TRP A 79 -0.76 6.10 6.41
C TRP A 79 -1.37 7.49 6.58
N ASP A 80 -0.86 8.49 5.88
CA ASP A 80 -1.38 9.86 5.96
C ASP A 80 -2.82 10.01 5.45
N LYS A 81 -3.28 9.09 4.59
CA LYS A 81 -4.66 9.02 4.08
C LYS A 81 -5.60 8.17 4.95
N TYR A 82 -5.13 7.62 6.06
CA TYR A 82 -6.01 6.88 6.96
C TYR A 82 -6.98 7.81 7.68
N GLU A 83 -8.28 7.59 7.50
CA GLU A 83 -9.36 8.38 8.09
C GLU A 83 -10.20 7.56 9.08
N GLY A 84 -9.67 6.42 9.55
CA GLY A 84 -10.35 5.60 10.54
C GLY A 84 -10.31 6.19 11.95
N TYR A 85 -10.84 5.43 12.90
CA TYR A 85 -10.97 5.86 14.30
C TYR A 85 -10.33 4.86 15.24
N ASP A 86 -10.01 5.34 16.43
CA ASP A 86 -9.42 4.58 17.54
C ASP A 86 -10.28 4.84 18.80
N LEU A 87 -11.22 3.92 19.08
CA LEU A 87 -12.16 4.01 20.20
C LEU A 87 -11.51 3.63 21.52
N ASN A 88 -10.59 2.66 21.50
CA ASN A 88 -9.93 2.15 22.70
C ASN A 88 -8.73 3.01 23.14
N ARG A 89 -8.29 3.94 22.28
CA ARG A 89 -7.19 4.91 22.47
C ARG A 89 -5.82 4.25 22.63
N ASP A 90 -5.58 3.15 21.93
CA ASP A 90 -4.29 2.45 21.97
C ASP A 90 -3.27 2.99 20.94
N GLY A 91 -3.67 3.92 20.07
CA GLY A 91 -2.84 4.50 19.02
C GLY A 91 -2.88 3.74 17.69
N THR A 92 -3.70 2.69 17.60
CA THR A 92 -3.98 1.88 16.41
C THR A 92 -5.43 2.10 15.99
N GLY A 93 -5.67 2.14 14.68
CA GLY A 93 -7.02 2.27 14.15
C GLY A 93 -7.82 0.96 14.23
N ASP A 94 -9.10 1.07 14.59
CA ASP A 94 -10.03 -0.06 14.75
C ASP A 94 -10.57 -0.58 13.41
N VAL A 95 -10.37 0.16 12.32
CA VAL A 95 -10.84 -0.22 10.97
C VAL A 95 -9.65 -0.45 10.01
N PRO A 96 -9.69 -1.49 9.16
CA PRO A 96 -8.61 -1.74 8.22
C PRO A 96 -8.43 -0.61 7.20
N PHE A 97 -7.17 -0.33 6.84
CA PHE A 97 -6.82 0.57 5.75
C PHE A 97 -6.55 -0.21 4.46
N HIS A 98 -7.11 0.22 3.34
CA HIS A 98 -6.87 -0.40 2.03
C HIS A 98 -5.93 0.50 1.21
N PRO A 99 -4.65 0.14 1.02
CA PRO A 99 -3.66 1.04 0.43
C PRO A 99 -3.68 1.07 -1.11
N VAL A 100 -4.55 0.27 -1.74
CA VAL A 100 -4.73 0.21 -3.20
C VAL A 100 -6.03 0.90 -3.57
N SER A 101 -5.95 1.98 -4.34
CA SER A 101 -7.14 2.63 -4.91
C SER A 101 -7.54 2.01 -6.25
N LEU A 102 -8.82 2.09 -6.60
CA LEU A 102 -9.32 1.60 -7.89
C LEU A 102 -8.71 2.37 -9.06
N TYR A 103 -8.49 3.68 -8.89
CA TYR A 103 -7.83 4.47 -9.93
C TYR A 103 -6.39 3.98 -10.19
N SER A 104 -5.67 3.53 -9.16
CA SER A 104 -4.34 2.95 -9.34
C SER A 104 -4.38 1.72 -10.25
N LEU A 105 -5.42 0.88 -10.15
CA LEU A 105 -5.60 -0.30 -10.99
C LEU A 105 -5.91 0.06 -12.45
N ILE A 106 -6.72 1.11 -12.66
CA ILE A 106 -6.99 1.65 -14.00
C ILE A 106 -5.70 2.15 -14.64
N VAL A 107 -4.86 2.86 -13.88
CA VAL A 107 -3.56 3.35 -14.35
C VAL A 107 -2.61 2.21 -14.69
N GLU A 108 -2.58 1.13 -13.91
CA GLU A 108 -1.75 -0.05 -14.23
C GLU A 108 -2.18 -0.73 -15.54
N GLN A 109 -3.47 -0.73 -15.87
CA GLN A 109 -3.99 -1.30 -17.12
C GLN A 109 -3.81 -0.36 -18.31
N ASN A 110 -3.96 0.95 -18.10
CA ASN A 110 -3.82 1.96 -19.14
C ASN A 110 -3.06 3.19 -18.59
N PRO A 111 -1.74 3.26 -18.80
CA PRO A 111 -0.91 4.34 -18.30
C PRO A 111 -1.32 5.74 -18.79
N HIS A 112 -1.96 5.84 -19.97
CA HIS A 112 -2.42 7.13 -20.50
C HIS A 112 -3.51 7.76 -19.62
N THR A 113 -4.22 6.97 -18.81
CA THR A 113 -5.24 7.50 -17.90
C THR A 113 -4.68 8.40 -16.83
N LEU A 114 -3.36 8.38 -16.56
CA LEU A 114 -2.69 9.33 -15.66
C LEU A 114 -2.95 10.80 -15.98
N MET A 115 -3.26 11.13 -17.24
CA MET A 115 -3.65 12.50 -17.62
C MET A 115 -4.91 12.98 -16.88
N LEU A 116 -5.75 12.06 -16.40
CA LEU A 116 -6.95 12.33 -15.62
C LEU A 116 -6.67 12.41 -14.11
N PHE A 117 -5.43 12.26 -13.68
CA PHE A 117 -5.06 12.33 -12.27
C PHE A 117 -5.48 13.69 -11.68
N ARG A 118 -6.13 13.66 -10.51
CA ARG A 118 -6.73 14.84 -9.84
C ARG A 118 -7.90 15.49 -10.59
N SER A 119 -8.42 14.86 -11.64
CA SER A 119 -9.68 15.28 -12.24
C SER A 119 -10.86 15.00 -11.30
N PHE A 120 -11.99 15.65 -11.58
CA PHE A 120 -13.23 15.38 -10.86
C PHE A 120 -13.65 13.90 -10.92
N ALA A 121 -13.35 13.20 -12.04
CA ALA A 121 -13.64 11.78 -12.18
C ALA A 121 -12.90 10.92 -11.14
N THR A 122 -11.62 11.23 -10.89
CA THR A 122 -10.83 10.50 -9.87
C THR A 122 -11.38 10.73 -8.46
N GLN A 123 -11.80 11.95 -8.14
CA GLN A 123 -12.40 12.26 -6.85
C GLN A 123 -13.74 11.55 -6.61
N LEU A 124 -14.55 11.41 -7.66
CA LEU A 124 -15.78 10.63 -7.60
C LEU A 124 -15.49 9.15 -7.35
N LEU A 125 -14.45 8.61 -7.98
CA LEU A 125 -14.04 7.23 -7.81
C LEU A 125 -13.58 6.96 -6.36
N ASP A 126 -12.72 7.82 -5.82
CA ASP A 126 -12.25 7.72 -4.43
C ASP A 126 -13.40 7.77 -3.43
N LYS A 127 -14.43 8.60 -3.68
CA LYS A 127 -15.64 8.66 -2.85
C LYS A 127 -16.51 7.42 -3.00
N ALA A 128 -16.63 6.88 -4.21
CA ALA A 128 -17.38 5.64 -4.46
C ALA A 128 -16.74 4.45 -3.74
N GLU A 129 -15.41 4.34 -3.75
CA GLU A 129 -14.67 3.31 -3.02
C GLU A 129 -14.98 3.35 -1.51
N LYS A 130 -15.02 4.54 -0.91
CA LYS A 130 -15.37 4.71 0.51
C LYS A 130 -16.83 4.36 0.82
N ALA A 131 -17.74 4.56 -0.13
CA ALA A 131 -19.17 4.31 0.05
C ALA A 131 -19.57 2.85 -0.19
N VAL A 132 -18.80 2.11 -1.00
CA VAL A 132 -19.11 0.74 -1.41
C VAL A 132 -17.98 -0.21 -0.99
N PRO A 133 -18.09 -0.84 0.19
CA PRO A 133 -17.14 -1.85 0.62
C PRO A 133 -17.00 -2.98 -0.41
N GLY A 134 -15.76 -3.36 -0.75
CA GLY A 134 -15.47 -4.40 -1.74
C GLY A 134 -15.49 -3.96 -3.20
N MET A 135 -15.62 -2.66 -3.49
CA MET A 135 -15.54 -2.13 -4.86
C MET A 135 -14.15 -2.33 -5.50
N THR A 136 -13.08 -2.23 -4.71
CA THR A 136 -11.73 -2.53 -5.17
C THR A 136 -11.52 -4.05 -5.15
N PRO A 137 -11.22 -4.69 -6.29
CA PRO A 137 -11.12 -6.15 -6.40
C PRO A 137 -9.87 -6.74 -5.74
N VAL A 138 -9.00 -5.89 -5.18
CA VAL A 138 -7.76 -6.29 -4.51
C VAL A 138 -8.03 -6.38 -3.02
N ASN A 139 -7.92 -7.59 -2.47
CA ASN A 139 -8.04 -7.81 -1.04
C ASN A 139 -6.69 -7.63 -0.34
N LEU A 140 -6.23 -6.38 -0.27
CA LEU A 140 -5.02 -5.98 0.42
C LEU A 140 -5.38 -4.91 1.46
N ALA A 141 -5.09 -5.19 2.73
CA ALA A 141 -5.41 -4.28 3.82
C ALA A 141 -4.32 -4.29 4.89
N ASP A 142 -4.15 -3.16 5.56
CA ASP A 142 -3.48 -3.04 6.86
C ASP A 142 -4.55 -3.11 7.95
N HIS A 143 -4.51 -4.18 8.76
CA HIS A 143 -5.52 -4.41 9.79
C HIS A 143 -5.26 -3.65 11.09
N GLN A 144 -4.06 -3.10 11.28
CA GLN A 144 -3.67 -2.37 12.49
C GLN A 144 -2.94 -1.08 12.10
N PRO A 145 -3.57 -0.18 11.32
CA PRO A 145 -2.92 1.05 10.89
C PRO A 145 -2.65 1.94 12.12
N PHE A 146 -1.48 2.57 12.19
CA PHE A 146 -1.19 3.50 13.27
C PHE A 146 -1.87 4.85 13.06
N MET A 147 -2.35 5.43 14.15
CA MET A 147 -3.01 6.76 14.15
C MET A 147 -2.02 7.91 13.97
N LYS A 148 -0.73 7.69 14.24
CA LYS A 148 0.34 8.70 14.17
C LYS A 148 1.58 8.14 13.51
N SER A 149 2.37 9.04 12.93
CA SER A 149 3.64 8.67 12.32
C SER A 149 4.60 8.09 13.36
N ILE A 150 5.35 7.10 12.91
CA ILE A 150 6.34 6.39 13.70
C ILE A 150 7.61 7.22 13.75
N VAL A 151 8.20 7.38 14.93
CA VAL A 151 9.54 7.96 15.08
C VAL A 151 10.55 6.86 14.77
N LEU A 152 11.28 7.01 13.66
CA LEU A 152 12.24 6.03 13.13
C LEU A 152 13.69 6.44 13.38
#